data_AF-X1I572-F1
#
_entry.id   AF-X1I572-F1
#
_cell.length_a   1.000
_cell.length_b   1.000
_cell.length_c   1.000
_cell.angle_alpha   90.00
_cell.angle_beta   90.00
_cell.angle_gamma   90.00
#
_symmetry.space_group_name_H-M   'P 1'
#
loop_
_entity.id
_entity.type
_entity.pdbx_description
1 polymer ?
#
loop_
_entity_poly.entity_id
_entity_poly.type
_entity_poly.pdbx_seq_one_letter_code
_entity_poly.pdbx_strand_id
1 'polypeptide(L)'
;FQLQRSLLFQELEGGKDELKTFYDFKKSVSDKIKDLRAIVANYNLPYLSLPSQTDKSVALNVFVNMNTNSKPLSTYDIIVAEVEHVMGQSLHDLRDALDEKDPNVARYSELSDIILTTSALLQNALPNQRGAWDMDKQVMVDKWDVMERGLSRMAEFLENEGIYDRQRLSTNAVLAVIAALYADIPESGDKRGQDELLLKKYLWHSFFTDRYENSAATHAYSDFVALSKVVRGESRDDGVRFGIDDVPIFKEHALEETEELLTAEWPKRVTIRGRAILAVACRLGALDFSTGQRIDTSSIENATIIMSTR
;
A
#
# COMPACT_ATOMS: atom_id res chain seq x y z
N PHE A 1 -33.27 -18.79 -80.87
CA PHE A 1 -33.04 -20.11 -80.24
C PHE A 1 -31.58 -20.40 -79.88
N GLN A 2 -30.57 -20.16 -80.73
CA GLN A 2 -29.16 -20.39 -80.36
C GLN A 2 -28.61 -19.42 -79.28
N LEU A 3 -28.95 -18.13 -79.33
CA LEU A 3 -28.51 -17.12 -78.35
C LEU A 3 -29.05 -17.35 -76.93
N GLN A 4 -30.31 -17.79 -76.80
CA GLN A 4 -30.91 -18.12 -75.49
C GLN A 4 -30.28 -19.35 -74.85
N ARG A 5 -29.77 -20.29 -75.65
CA ARG A 5 -29.15 -21.53 -75.18
C ARG A 5 -27.71 -21.29 -74.70
N SER A 6 -26.99 -20.32 -75.26
CA SER A 6 -25.64 -19.97 -74.80
C SER A 6 -25.65 -19.16 -73.50
N LEU A 7 -26.59 -18.22 -73.34
CA LEU A 7 -26.78 -17.45 -72.11
C LEU A 7 -27.13 -18.35 -70.92
N LEU A 8 -28.03 -19.33 -71.12
CA LEU A 8 -28.42 -20.29 -70.08
C LEU A 8 -27.27 -21.23 -69.70
N PHE A 9 -26.39 -21.58 -70.65
CA PHE A 9 -25.17 -22.35 -70.37
C PHE A 9 -24.14 -21.53 -69.60
N GLN A 10 -23.98 -20.24 -69.91
CA GLN A 10 -23.09 -19.31 -69.21
C GLN A 10 -23.54 -19.04 -67.77
N GLU A 11 -24.85 -18.87 -67.53
CA GLU A 11 -25.42 -18.73 -66.18
C GLU A 11 -25.28 -20.03 -65.35
N LEU A 12 -25.44 -21.20 -65.98
CA LEU A 12 -25.24 -22.50 -65.33
C LEU A 12 -23.77 -22.82 -65.04
N GLU A 13 -22.83 -22.35 -65.87
CA GLU A 13 -21.39 -22.43 -65.61
C GLU A 13 -20.96 -21.45 -64.51
N GLY A 14 -21.46 -20.21 -64.51
CA GLY A 14 -21.22 -19.22 -63.47
C GLY A 14 -21.73 -19.69 -62.09
N GLY A 15 -22.94 -20.26 -62.03
CA GLY A 15 -23.48 -20.83 -60.79
C GLY A 15 -22.72 -22.05 -60.27
N LYS A 16 -22.11 -22.85 -61.17
CA LYS A 16 -21.23 -23.97 -60.77
C LYS A 16 -19.89 -23.48 -60.21
N ASP A 17 -19.31 -22.43 -60.78
CA ASP A 17 -18.07 -21.84 -60.28
C ASP A 17 -18.26 -21.11 -58.94
N GLU A 18 -19.41 -20.46 -58.73
CA GLU A 18 -19.81 -19.88 -57.44
C GLU A 18 -20.01 -20.96 -56.35
N LEU A 19 -20.68 -22.06 -56.69
CA LEU A 19 -20.81 -23.21 -55.78
C LEU A 19 -19.45 -23.82 -55.43
N LYS A 20 -18.55 -23.94 -56.41
CA LYS A 20 -17.20 -24.47 -56.20
C LYS A 20 -16.38 -23.57 -55.29
N THR A 21 -16.41 -22.26 -55.50
CA THR A 21 -15.75 -21.28 -54.63
C THR A 21 -16.31 -21.30 -53.21
N PHE A 22 -17.62 -21.47 -53.02
CA PHE A 22 -18.22 -21.64 -51.70
C PHE A 22 -17.74 -22.92 -50.98
N TYR A 23 -17.68 -24.06 -51.69
CA TYR A 23 -17.18 -25.31 -51.13
C TYR A 23 -15.69 -25.25 -50.79
N ASP A 24 -14.89 -24.58 -51.62
CA ASP A 24 -13.46 -24.37 -51.37
C ASP A 24 -13.25 -23.44 -50.16
N PHE A 25 -14.05 -22.37 -50.02
CA PHE A 25 -14.04 -21.51 -48.83
C PHE A 25 -14.44 -22.27 -47.57
N LYS A 26 -15.55 -23.03 -47.62
CA LYS A 26 -16.02 -23.85 -46.50
C LYS A 26 -14.96 -24.87 -46.06
N LYS A 27 -14.27 -25.49 -47.03
CA LYS A 27 -13.19 -26.43 -46.77
C LYS A 27 -11.99 -25.72 -46.12
N SER A 28 -11.58 -24.57 -46.63
CA SER A 28 -10.49 -23.78 -46.05
C SER A 28 -10.77 -23.38 -44.60
N VAL A 29 -12.00 -22.95 -44.30
CA VAL A 29 -12.43 -22.61 -42.94
C VAL A 29 -12.43 -23.86 -42.05
N SER A 30 -12.95 -24.99 -42.55
CA SER A 30 -12.98 -26.25 -41.82
C SER A 30 -11.57 -26.77 -41.48
N ASP A 31 -10.64 -26.66 -42.43
CA ASP A 31 -9.25 -27.09 -42.23
C ASP A 31 -8.56 -26.17 -41.22
N LYS A 32 -8.77 -24.85 -41.30
CA LYS A 32 -8.23 -23.88 -40.33
C LYS A 32 -8.76 -24.09 -38.91
N ILE A 33 -10.05 -24.45 -38.77
CA ILE A 33 -10.63 -24.83 -37.48
C ILE A 33 -10.00 -26.12 -36.95
N LYS A 34 -9.73 -27.11 -37.81
CA LYS A 34 -9.06 -28.35 -37.40
C LYS A 34 -7.64 -28.08 -36.91
N ASP A 35 -6.89 -27.24 -37.62
CA ASP A 35 -5.53 -26.87 -37.23
C ASP A 35 -5.50 -26.15 -35.88
N LEU A 36 -6.37 -25.15 -35.69
CA LEU A 36 -6.49 -24.45 -34.39
C LEU A 36 -6.87 -25.40 -33.27
N ARG A 37 -7.81 -26.32 -33.52
CA ARG A 37 -8.23 -27.31 -32.53
C ARG A 37 -7.09 -28.27 -32.18
N ALA A 38 -6.28 -28.67 -33.16
CA ALA A 38 -5.11 -29.51 -32.94
C ALA A 38 -4.03 -28.77 -32.15
N ILE A 39 -3.81 -27.47 -32.40
CA ILE A 39 -2.90 -26.64 -31.60
C ILE A 39 -3.37 -26.61 -30.14
N VAL A 40 -4.64 -26.29 -29.89
CA VAL A 40 -5.18 -26.21 -28.52
C VAL A 40 -5.18 -27.57 -27.83
N ALA A 41 -5.58 -28.64 -28.51
CA ALA A 41 -5.66 -29.98 -27.93
C ALA A 41 -4.28 -30.57 -27.57
N ASN A 42 -3.24 -30.22 -28.34
CA ASN A 42 -1.87 -30.70 -28.09
C ASN A 42 -1.03 -29.71 -27.29
N TYR A 43 -1.57 -28.54 -26.93
CA TYR A 43 -0.86 -27.59 -26.11
C TYR A 43 -0.79 -28.12 -24.67
N ASN A 44 0.41 -28.53 -24.24
CA ASN A 44 0.64 -28.96 -22.88
C ASN A 44 0.65 -27.74 -21.97
N LEU A 45 -0.49 -27.46 -21.32
CA LEU A 45 -0.62 -26.37 -20.36
C LEU A 45 0.27 -26.66 -19.14
N PRO A 46 1.35 -25.90 -18.91
CA PRO A 46 2.11 -26.05 -17.68
C PRO A 46 1.20 -25.64 -16.52
N TYR A 47 0.92 -26.58 -15.62
CA TYR A 47 0.15 -26.33 -14.42
C TYR A 47 0.99 -26.65 -13.20
N LEU A 48 0.79 -25.88 -12.13
CA LEU A 48 1.34 -26.17 -10.82
C LEU A 48 0.17 -26.50 -9.89
N SER A 49 0.16 -27.71 -9.33
CA SER A 49 -0.82 -28.14 -8.34
C SER A 49 -0.26 -28.01 -6.94
N LEU A 50 -0.92 -27.23 -6.10
CA LEU A 50 -0.59 -27.17 -4.68
C LEU A 50 -1.42 -28.21 -3.90
N PRO A 51 -0.85 -28.89 -2.90
CA PRO A 51 -1.62 -29.76 -2.00
C PRO A 51 -2.76 -28.99 -1.31
N SER A 52 -3.90 -29.63 -1.04
CA SER A 52 -5.08 -28.97 -0.44
C SER A 52 -4.84 -28.43 0.97
N GLN A 53 -3.82 -28.93 1.68
CA GLN A 53 -3.38 -28.46 2.99
C GLN A 53 -2.43 -27.25 2.93
N THR A 54 -2.14 -26.73 1.73
CA THR A 54 -1.23 -25.58 1.57
C THR A 54 -1.88 -24.35 2.18
N ASP A 55 -1.12 -23.64 3.00
CA ASP A 55 -1.57 -22.41 3.62
C ASP A 55 -1.93 -21.36 2.56
N LYS A 56 -2.98 -20.57 2.82
CA LYS A 56 -3.48 -19.53 1.91
C LYS A 56 -2.37 -18.56 1.50
N SER A 57 -1.53 -18.13 2.45
CA SER A 57 -0.43 -17.20 2.20
C SER A 57 0.63 -17.79 1.26
N VAL A 58 0.90 -19.09 1.36
CA VAL A 58 1.84 -19.79 0.49
C VAL A 58 1.28 -19.93 -0.92
N ALA A 59 -0.02 -20.26 -1.04
CA ALA A 59 -0.70 -20.36 -2.32
C ALA A 59 -0.71 -19.02 -3.07
N LEU A 60 -1.01 -17.91 -2.37
CA LEU A 60 -0.98 -16.57 -2.95
C LEU A 60 0.44 -16.14 -3.38
N ASN A 61 1.47 -16.44 -2.57
CA ASN A 61 2.87 -16.17 -2.94
C ASN A 61 3.27 -16.90 -4.22
N VAL A 62 2.93 -18.18 -4.34
CA VAL A 62 3.20 -18.96 -5.55
C VAL A 62 2.46 -18.36 -6.75
N PHE A 63 1.20 -17.96 -6.58
CA PHE A 63 0.41 -17.32 -7.63
C PHE A 63 1.03 -16.00 -8.12
N VAL A 64 1.44 -15.12 -7.20
CA VAL A 64 2.14 -13.86 -7.53
C VAL A 64 3.43 -14.14 -8.30
N ASN A 65 4.24 -15.08 -7.81
CA ASN A 65 5.53 -15.42 -8.41
C ASN A 65 5.41 -16.14 -9.76
N MET A 66 4.30 -16.82 -10.03
CA MET A 66 4.02 -17.46 -11.32
C MET A 66 3.53 -16.46 -12.38
N ASN A 67 3.02 -15.30 -11.97
CA ASN A 67 2.56 -14.26 -12.90
C ASN A 67 3.74 -13.42 -13.43
N THR A 68 4.69 -14.07 -14.11
CA THR A 68 5.95 -13.44 -14.56
C THR A 68 5.87 -12.77 -15.93
N ASN A 69 4.89 -13.13 -16.76
CA ASN A 69 4.82 -12.70 -18.17
C ASN A 69 3.94 -11.46 -18.39
N SER A 70 3.33 -10.89 -17.34
CA SER A 70 2.41 -9.73 -17.42
C SER A 70 2.75 -8.69 -16.36
N LYS A 71 1.94 -7.63 -16.22
CA LYS A 71 2.04 -6.71 -15.08
C LYS A 71 1.95 -7.54 -13.79
N PRO A 72 2.98 -7.51 -12.90
CA PRO A 72 2.95 -8.29 -11.67
C PRO A 72 1.71 -7.91 -10.87
N LEU A 73 0.94 -8.91 -10.45
CA LEU A 73 -0.26 -8.67 -9.66
C LEU A 73 0.18 -8.21 -8.27
N SER A 74 -0.24 -7.02 -7.86
CA SER A 74 0.14 -6.51 -6.54
C SER A 74 -0.68 -7.19 -5.44
N THR A 75 -0.14 -7.20 -4.22
CA THR A 75 -0.89 -7.61 -3.02
C THR A 75 -2.22 -6.89 -2.91
N TYR A 76 -2.24 -5.61 -3.29
CA TYR A 76 -3.46 -4.81 -3.30
C TYR A 76 -4.48 -5.36 -4.31
N ASP A 77 -4.07 -5.64 -5.54
CA ASP A 77 -4.98 -6.20 -6.56
C ASP A 77 -5.58 -7.55 -6.15
N ILE A 78 -4.81 -8.39 -5.44
CA ILE A 78 -5.33 -9.65 -4.88
C ILE A 78 -6.41 -9.38 -3.83
N ILE A 79 -6.16 -8.44 -2.92
CA ILE A 79 -7.08 -8.11 -1.84
C ILE A 79 -8.35 -7.42 -2.38
N VAL A 80 -8.21 -6.55 -3.40
CA VAL A 80 -9.35 -5.96 -4.13
C VAL A 80 -10.26 -7.07 -4.63
N ALA A 81 -9.71 -8.08 -5.32
CA ALA A 81 -10.50 -9.20 -5.85
C ALA A 81 -11.20 -10.01 -4.73
N GLU A 82 -10.55 -10.21 -3.58
CA GLU A 82 -11.18 -10.87 -2.43
C GLU A 82 -12.32 -10.02 -1.83
N VAL A 83 -12.12 -8.70 -1.70
CA VAL A 83 -13.13 -7.77 -1.16
C VAL A 83 -14.34 -7.67 -2.09
N GLU A 84 -14.12 -7.51 -3.40
CA GLU A 84 -15.18 -7.44 -4.40
C GLU A 84 -16.03 -8.71 -4.43
N HIS A 85 -15.39 -9.88 -4.28
CA HIS A 85 -16.09 -11.16 -4.22
C HIS A 85 -17.01 -11.28 -2.99
N VAL A 86 -16.58 -10.76 -1.84
CA VAL A 86 -17.27 -10.94 -0.56
C VAL A 86 -18.33 -9.85 -0.32
N MET A 87 -18.03 -8.60 -0.70
CA MET A 87 -18.80 -7.42 -0.26
C MET A 87 -19.42 -6.62 -1.41
N GLY A 88 -19.09 -6.93 -2.68
CA GLY A 88 -19.64 -6.24 -3.85
C GLY A 88 -19.27 -4.76 -3.96
N GLN A 89 -18.33 -4.28 -3.13
CA GLN A 89 -17.79 -2.92 -3.18
C GLN A 89 -16.41 -2.95 -3.85
N SER A 90 -16.17 -1.99 -4.75
CA SER A 90 -14.86 -1.79 -5.37
C SER A 90 -13.94 -1.09 -4.38
N LEU A 91 -12.86 -1.76 -3.99
CA LEU A 91 -11.85 -1.17 -3.12
C LEU A 91 -11.08 -0.05 -3.83
N HIS A 92 -11.06 -0.05 -5.16
CA HIS A 92 -10.53 1.07 -5.95
C HIS A 92 -11.38 2.33 -5.78
N ASP A 93 -12.70 2.21 -5.84
CA ASP A 93 -13.60 3.35 -5.68
C ASP A 93 -13.46 3.97 -4.29
N LEU A 94 -13.33 3.12 -3.27
CA LEU A 94 -13.08 3.54 -1.89
C LEU A 94 -11.74 4.26 -1.72
N ARG A 95 -10.67 3.76 -2.37
CA ARG A 95 -9.36 4.41 -2.37
C ARG A 95 -9.41 5.76 -3.08
N ASP A 96 -10.06 5.82 -4.23
CA ASP A 96 -10.13 7.05 -5.02
C ASP A 96 -10.97 8.12 -4.30
N ALA A 97 -12.03 7.71 -3.61
CA ALA A 97 -12.80 8.60 -2.72
C ALA A 97 -11.96 9.12 -1.54
N LEU A 98 -11.11 8.27 -0.94
CA LEU A 98 -10.17 8.71 0.10
C LEU A 98 -9.17 9.74 -0.45
N ASP A 99 -8.61 9.52 -1.65
CA ASP A 99 -7.65 10.45 -2.26
C ASP A 99 -8.30 11.81 -2.60
N GLU A 100 -9.55 11.79 -3.07
CA GLU A 100 -10.31 13.02 -3.33
C GLU A 100 -10.61 13.80 -2.04
N LYS A 101 -10.94 13.09 -0.96
CA LYS A 101 -11.30 13.70 0.33
C LYS A 101 -10.08 14.19 1.10
N ASP A 102 -8.99 13.41 1.10
CA ASP A 102 -7.76 13.71 1.82
C ASP A 102 -6.51 13.39 0.99
N PRO A 103 -6.18 14.28 0.02
CA PRO A 103 -5.02 14.09 -0.85
C PRO A 103 -3.68 14.18 -0.09
N ASN A 104 -3.68 14.65 1.17
CA ASN A 104 -2.44 14.80 1.94
C ASN A 104 -1.89 13.45 2.39
N VAL A 105 -2.73 12.42 2.53
CA VAL A 105 -2.28 11.07 2.92
C VAL A 105 -1.29 10.50 1.89
N ALA A 106 -1.54 10.72 0.60
CA ALA A 106 -0.71 10.21 -0.50
C ALA A 106 0.72 10.78 -0.49
N ARG A 107 0.94 11.94 0.16
CA ARG A 107 2.27 12.57 0.29
C ARG A 107 3.25 11.72 1.10
N TYR A 108 2.75 10.88 2.02
CA TYR A 108 3.58 10.13 2.97
C TYR A 108 3.84 8.69 2.53
N SER A 109 2.86 7.98 1.97
CA SER A 109 3.02 6.61 1.46
C SER A 109 2.06 6.33 0.30
N GLU A 110 2.32 5.26 -0.44
CA GLU A 110 1.38 4.80 -1.47
C GLU A 110 0.06 4.42 -0.80
N LEU A 111 -1.06 4.96 -1.29
CA LEU A 111 -2.37 4.75 -0.66
C LEU A 111 -2.69 3.27 -0.48
N SER A 112 -2.43 2.47 -1.52
CA SER A 112 -2.62 1.02 -1.47
C SER A 112 -1.85 0.34 -0.33
N ASP A 113 -0.63 0.78 -0.03
CA ASP A 113 0.19 0.20 1.03
C ASP A 113 -0.28 0.64 2.41
N ILE A 114 -0.53 1.94 2.60
CA ILE A 114 -0.93 2.48 3.91
C ILE A 114 -2.34 2.04 4.32
N ILE A 115 -3.26 1.90 3.36
CA ILE A 115 -4.61 1.35 3.61
C ILE A 115 -4.51 -0.08 4.14
N LEU A 116 -3.71 -0.93 3.48
CA LEU A 116 -3.59 -2.34 3.86
C LEU A 116 -2.87 -2.52 5.19
N THR A 117 -1.75 -1.84 5.39
CA THR A 117 -0.96 -1.95 6.62
C THR A 117 -1.70 -1.40 7.83
N THR A 118 -2.44 -0.29 7.68
CA THR A 118 -3.29 0.27 8.75
C THR A 118 -4.48 -0.65 9.04
N SER A 119 -5.14 -1.17 8.00
CA SER A 119 -6.24 -2.13 8.15
C SER A 119 -5.81 -3.41 8.86
N ALA A 120 -4.60 -3.91 8.57
CA ALA A 120 -4.03 -5.05 9.26
C ALA A 120 -3.83 -4.76 10.76
N LEU A 121 -3.26 -3.60 11.11
CA LEU A 121 -3.08 -3.21 12.53
C LEU A 121 -4.41 -3.07 13.28
N LEU A 122 -5.44 -2.49 12.65
CA LEU A 122 -6.78 -2.38 13.23
C LEU A 122 -7.44 -3.73 13.53
N GLN A 123 -6.88 -4.81 12.98
CA GLN A 123 -7.28 -6.21 13.22
C GLN A 123 -6.25 -6.98 14.05
N ASN A 124 -5.27 -6.31 14.66
CA ASN A 124 -4.15 -6.92 15.38
C ASN A 124 -3.33 -7.91 14.55
N ALA A 125 -3.19 -7.65 13.25
CA ALA A 125 -2.29 -8.37 12.35
C ALA A 125 -1.02 -7.56 12.05
N LEU A 126 0.00 -8.21 11.49
CA LEU A 126 1.26 -7.56 11.11
C LEU A 126 1.04 -6.54 9.98
N PRO A 127 1.65 -5.34 10.03
CA PRO A 127 1.58 -4.33 8.96
C PRO A 127 2.52 -4.71 7.81
N ASN A 128 2.26 -5.84 7.15
CA ASN A 128 2.98 -6.31 5.99
C ASN A 128 2.07 -7.13 5.06
N GLN A 129 2.62 -7.62 3.95
CA GLN A 129 1.90 -8.45 2.98
C GLN A 129 1.21 -9.66 3.62
N ARG A 130 1.86 -10.33 4.59
CA ARG A 130 1.28 -11.49 5.26
C ARG A 130 0.06 -11.10 6.09
N GLY A 131 0.17 -10.08 6.93
CA GLY A 131 -0.98 -9.60 7.71
C GLY A 131 -2.11 -9.07 6.82
N ALA A 132 -1.76 -8.44 5.70
CA ALA A 132 -2.74 -8.00 4.70
C ALA A 132 -3.47 -9.19 4.02
N TRP A 133 -2.86 -10.36 3.91
CA TRP A 133 -3.53 -11.56 3.39
C TRP A 133 -4.38 -12.28 4.45
N ASP A 134 -3.87 -12.34 5.67
CA ASP A 134 -4.49 -13.06 6.79
C ASP A 134 -5.67 -12.28 7.40
N MET A 135 -5.70 -10.94 7.25
CA MET A 135 -6.79 -10.10 7.78
C MET A 135 -8.15 -10.38 7.13
N ASP A 136 -9.22 -10.22 7.90
CA ASP A 136 -10.59 -10.38 7.46
C ASP A 136 -11.02 -9.19 6.57
N LYS A 137 -11.53 -9.51 5.38
CA LYS A 137 -11.93 -8.53 4.37
C LYS A 137 -13.24 -7.84 4.70
N GLN A 138 -14.15 -8.52 5.38
CA GLN A 138 -15.40 -7.93 5.85
C GLN A 138 -15.09 -6.90 6.93
N VAL A 139 -14.28 -7.29 7.93
CA VAL A 139 -13.86 -6.38 9.00
C VAL A 139 -13.08 -5.18 8.47
N MET A 140 -12.28 -5.36 7.41
CA MET A 140 -11.59 -4.25 6.75
C MET A 140 -12.58 -3.21 6.18
N VAL A 141 -13.63 -3.67 5.49
CA VAL A 141 -14.66 -2.78 4.92
C VAL A 141 -15.52 -2.17 6.03
N ASP A 142 -15.91 -2.95 7.04
CA ASP A 142 -16.71 -2.47 8.17
C ASP A 142 -15.99 -1.38 8.98
N LYS A 143 -14.65 -1.48 9.07
CA LYS A 143 -13.79 -0.49 9.73
C LYS A 143 -13.23 0.56 8.78
N TRP A 144 -13.73 0.66 7.54
CA TRP A 144 -13.20 1.59 6.54
C TRP A 144 -13.18 3.03 7.04
N ASP A 145 -14.31 3.52 7.58
CA ASP A 145 -14.40 4.90 8.08
C ASP A 145 -13.45 5.17 9.25
N VAL A 146 -13.15 4.16 10.07
CA VAL A 146 -12.19 4.28 11.18
C VAL A 146 -10.77 4.41 10.63
N MET A 147 -10.43 3.56 9.66
CA MET A 147 -9.14 3.58 8.96
C MET A 147 -8.93 4.90 8.22
N GLU A 148 -9.93 5.33 7.44
CA GLU A 148 -9.92 6.59 6.68
C GLU A 148 -9.67 7.80 7.60
N ARG A 149 -10.45 7.92 8.69
CA ARG A 149 -10.24 8.98 9.69
C ARG A 149 -8.87 8.91 10.33
N GLY A 150 -8.37 7.71 10.63
CA GLY A 150 -7.05 7.50 11.20
C GLY A 150 -5.92 7.98 10.27
N LEU A 151 -6.04 7.71 8.97
CA LEU A 151 -5.10 8.21 7.95
C LEU A 151 -5.14 9.73 7.84
N SER A 152 -6.34 10.33 7.83
CA SER A 152 -6.48 11.79 7.79
C SER A 152 -5.84 12.46 9.00
N ARG A 153 -6.13 11.96 10.21
CA ARG A 153 -5.52 12.47 11.45
C ARG A 153 -4.02 12.28 11.48
N MET A 154 -3.52 11.17 10.96
CA MET A 154 -2.08 10.94 10.81
C MET A 154 -1.45 11.98 9.88
N ALA A 155 -2.07 12.30 8.74
CA ALA A 155 -1.56 13.31 7.83
C ALA A 155 -1.52 14.70 8.47
N GLU A 156 -2.61 15.11 9.16
CA GLU A 156 -2.67 16.36 9.94
C GLU A 156 -1.59 16.40 11.03
N PHE A 157 -1.40 15.29 11.75
CA PHE A 157 -0.40 15.18 12.82
C PHE A 157 1.03 15.33 12.30
N LEU A 158 1.38 14.67 11.19
CA LEU A 158 2.71 14.78 10.59
C LEU A 158 3.00 16.19 10.10
N GLU A 159 2.02 16.83 9.45
CA GLU A 159 2.16 18.22 8.99
C GLU A 159 2.41 19.17 10.17
N ASN A 160 1.69 19.00 11.28
CA ASN A 160 1.88 19.78 12.51
C ASN A 160 3.26 19.54 13.16
N GLU A 161 3.83 18.35 12.99
CA GLU A 161 5.20 18.04 13.43
C GLU A 161 6.28 18.52 12.43
N GLY A 162 5.90 19.20 11.34
CA GLY A 162 6.82 19.74 10.34
C GLY A 162 7.36 18.69 9.37
N ILE A 163 6.65 17.56 9.22
CA ILE A 163 6.96 16.52 8.24
C ILE A 163 5.93 16.64 7.13
N TYR A 164 6.38 16.95 5.92
CA TYR A 164 5.47 17.34 4.84
C TYR A 164 5.31 16.28 3.74
N ASP A 165 6.23 15.31 3.68
CA ASP A 165 6.20 14.25 2.68
C ASP A 165 7.05 13.03 3.05
N ARG A 166 7.05 12.04 2.15
CA ARG A 166 7.84 10.80 2.23
C ARG A 166 9.35 11.01 2.14
N GLN A 167 9.84 12.06 1.49
CA GLN A 167 11.27 12.26 1.29
C GLN A 167 11.96 12.71 2.59
N ARG A 168 11.24 13.48 3.41
CA ARG A 168 11.72 13.97 4.72
C ARG A 168 11.35 13.04 5.87
N LEU A 169 10.54 12.02 5.61
CA LEU A 169 10.19 10.98 6.57
C LEU A 169 11.33 9.96 6.73
N SER A 170 11.83 9.80 7.96
CA SER A 170 12.96 8.92 8.27
C SER A 170 12.60 7.45 8.13
N THR A 171 11.44 7.05 8.64
CA THR A 171 10.92 5.68 8.55
C THR A 171 9.42 5.70 8.26
N ASN A 172 8.98 4.87 7.32
CA ASN A 172 7.56 4.74 6.97
C ASN A 172 6.83 3.76 7.91
N ALA A 173 7.55 2.97 8.71
CA ALA A 173 6.98 1.92 9.57
C ALA A 173 6.02 2.49 10.64
N VAL A 174 6.21 3.76 11.00
CA VAL A 174 5.38 4.44 12.00
C VAL A 174 4.04 4.95 11.49
N LEU A 175 3.88 5.11 10.17
CA LEU A 175 2.68 5.70 9.58
C LEU A 175 1.42 4.90 9.93
N ALA A 176 1.44 3.60 9.63
CA ALA A 176 0.32 2.71 9.93
C ALA A 176 0.02 2.62 11.43
N VAL A 177 1.06 2.67 12.28
CA VAL A 177 0.90 2.63 13.75
C VAL A 177 0.19 3.87 14.25
N ILE A 178 0.63 5.05 13.82
CA ILE A 178 0.02 6.34 14.20
C ILE A 178 -1.42 6.38 13.72
N ALA A 179 -1.67 6.04 12.44
CA ALA A 179 -3.02 6.01 11.87
C ALA A 179 -3.95 5.05 12.61
N ALA A 180 -3.49 3.84 12.93
CA ALA A 180 -4.29 2.86 13.64
C ALA A 180 -4.60 3.28 15.09
N LEU A 181 -3.68 3.96 15.78
CA LEU A 181 -3.91 4.44 17.15
C LEU A 181 -4.99 5.53 17.22
N TYR A 182 -5.22 6.30 16.16
CA TYR A 182 -6.33 7.24 16.08
C TYR A 182 -7.73 6.58 16.14
N ALA A 183 -7.82 5.25 16.03
CA ALA A 183 -9.05 4.53 16.35
C ALA A 183 -9.43 4.59 17.84
N ASP A 184 -8.43 4.71 18.72
CA ASP A 184 -8.61 4.72 20.18
C ASP A 184 -8.48 6.14 20.79
N ILE A 185 -7.96 7.10 20.03
CA ILE A 185 -7.75 8.49 20.47
C ILE A 185 -9.05 9.30 20.25
N PRO A 186 -9.54 10.04 21.27
CA PRO A 186 -10.75 10.84 21.12
C PRO A 186 -10.56 12.04 20.17
N GLU A 187 -11.64 12.52 19.56
CA GLU A 187 -11.59 13.63 18.60
C GLU A 187 -11.19 14.98 19.22
N SER A 188 -11.45 15.17 20.51
CA SER A 188 -11.18 16.42 21.22
C SER A 188 -10.95 16.21 22.73
N GLY A 189 -10.47 17.27 23.39
CA GLY A 189 -10.26 17.32 24.84
C GLY A 189 -8.84 16.98 25.27
N ASP A 190 -8.60 17.08 26.59
CA ASP A 190 -7.25 16.93 27.17
C ASP A 190 -6.63 15.55 26.91
N LYS A 191 -7.47 14.50 26.87
CA LYS A 191 -7.01 13.14 26.57
C LYS A 191 -6.39 13.04 25.18
N ARG A 192 -6.98 13.71 24.17
CA ARG A 192 -6.39 13.79 22.83
C ARG A 192 -5.00 14.40 22.88
N GLY A 193 -4.83 15.52 23.58
CA GLY A 193 -3.52 16.17 23.70
C GLY A 193 -2.48 15.30 24.41
N GLN A 194 -2.89 14.53 25.43
CA GLN A 194 -2.01 13.56 26.11
C GLN A 194 -1.59 12.41 25.19
N ASP A 195 -2.52 11.87 24.40
CA ASP A 195 -2.24 10.77 23.48
C ASP A 195 -1.40 11.23 22.28
N GLU A 196 -1.69 12.41 21.71
CA GLU A 196 -0.87 13.00 20.65
C GLU A 196 0.54 13.34 21.16
N LEU A 197 0.70 13.71 22.44
CA LEU A 197 2.03 13.86 23.04
C LEU A 197 2.77 12.51 23.13
N LEU A 198 2.08 11.41 23.37
CA LEU A 198 2.66 10.06 23.31
C LEU A 198 3.04 9.68 21.87
N LEU A 199 2.16 9.92 20.89
CA LEU A 199 2.44 9.71 19.46
C LEU A 199 3.65 10.52 19.00
N LYS A 200 3.77 11.76 19.48
CA LYS A 200 4.92 12.63 19.21
C LYS A 200 6.20 12.04 19.77
N LYS A 201 6.20 11.55 21.02
CA LYS A 201 7.37 10.86 21.57
C LYS A 201 7.73 9.64 20.72
N TYR A 202 6.75 8.84 20.33
CA TYR A 202 6.94 7.65 19.50
C TYR A 202 7.56 7.99 18.13
N LEU A 203 6.96 8.96 17.42
CA LEU A 203 7.42 9.43 16.11
C LEU A 203 8.88 9.87 16.18
N TRP A 204 9.23 10.76 17.12
CA TRP A 204 10.57 11.29 17.19
C TRP A 204 11.59 10.26 17.68
N HIS A 205 11.23 9.32 18.56
CA HIS A 205 12.13 8.20 18.88
C HIS A 205 12.38 7.31 17.65
N SER A 206 11.34 7.04 16.85
CA SER A 206 11.48 6.20 15.65
C SER A 206 12.47 6.75 14.62
N PHE A 207 12.71 8.07 14.64
CA PHE A 207 13.62 8.73 13.72
C PHE A 207 15.08 8.64 14.15
N PHE A 208 15.35 8.40 15.43
CA PHE A 208 16.68 8.39 16.02
C PHE A 208 17.01 7.03 16.64
N THR A 209 16.47 5.96 16.04
CA THR A 209 16.76 4.56 16.41
C THR A 209 16.94 3.72 15.16
N ASP A 210 17.70 2.63 15.28
CA ASP A 210 17.91 1.62 14.25
C ASP A 210 16.83 0.51 14.25
N ARG A 211 15.87 0.56 15.19
CA ARG A 211 14.87 -0.48 15.45
C ARG A 211 14.10 -0.91 14.20
N TYR A 212 13.85 0.01 13.28
CA TYR A 212 13.08 -0.27 12.07
C TYR A 212 13.93 -0.65 10.85
N GLU A 213 15.25 -0.70 10.96
CA GLU A 213 16.11 -1.11 9.84
C GLU A 213 15.90 -2.58 9.46
N ASN A 214 15.64 -3.43 10.45
CA ASN A 214 15.40 -4.85 10.27
C ASN A 214 14.04 -5.23 10.85
N SER A 215 13.30 -6.12 10.20
CA SER A 215 12.00 -6.61 10.70
C SER A 215 11.00 -5.50 11.08
N ALA A 216 11.00 -4.40 10.30
CA ALA A 216 10.23 -3.18 10.59
C ALA A 216 8.76 -3.45 10.94
N ALA A 217 8.10 -4.36 10.20
CA ALA A 217 6.71 -4.71 10.43
C ALA A 217 6.46 -5.38 11.79
N THR A 218 7.36 -6.26 12.24
CA THR A 218 7.25 -6.93 13.54
C THR A 218 7.46 -5.94 14.68
N HIS A 219 8.45 -5.05 14.56
CA HIS A 219 8.67 -4.00 15.55
C HIS A 219 7.49 -3.02 15.61
N ALA A 220 7.03 -2.53 14.46
CA ALA A 220 5.87 -1.64 14.38
C ALA A 220 4.61 -2.28 14.99
N TYR A 221 4.38 -3.58 14.77
CA TYR A 221 3.29 -4.30 15.41
C TYR A 221 3.45 -4.37 16.93
N SER A 222 4.64 -4.72 17.43
CA SER A 222 4.90 -4.78 18.87
C SER A 222 4.70 -3.42 19.56
N ASP A 223 5.13 -2.35 18.90
CA ASP A 223 4.98 -0.98 19.38
C ASP A 223 3.51 -0.56 19.34
N PHE A 224 2.77 -0.86 18.28
CA PHE A 224 1.31 -0.63 18.20
C PHE A 224 0.55 -1.34 19.34
N VAL A 225 0.83 -2.61 19.60
CA VAL A 225 0.15 -3.37 20.65
C VAL A 225 0.43 -2.77 22.03
N ALA A 226 1.65 -2.33 22.31
CA ALA A 226 1.96 -1.68 23.58
C ALA A 226 1.34 -0.29 23.68
N LEU A 227 1.45 0.54 22.63
CA LEU A 227 0.88 1.88 22.59
C LEU A 227 -0.65 1.88 22.73
N SER A 228 -1.35 0.96 22.06
CA SER A 228 -2.82 0.86 22.16
C SER A 228 -3.28 0.57 23.58
N LYS A 229 -2.57 -0.29 24.33
CA LYS A 229 -2.83 -0.55 25.75
C LYS A 229 -2.66 0.71 26.61
N VAL A 230 -1.62 1.51 26.34
CA VAL A 230 -1.38 2.78 27.03
C VAL A 230 -2.49 3.79 26.72
N VAL A 231 -2.86 3.94 25.44
CA VAL A 231 -3.93 4.87 25.00
C VAL A 231 -5.27 4.48 25.61
N ARG A 232 -5.62 3.20 25.65
CA ARG A 232 -6.85 2.68 26.28
C ARG A 232 -6.83 2.71 27.81
N GLY A 233 -5.66 2.96 28.43
CA GLY A 233 -5.50 2.96 29.88
C GLY A 233 -5.67 1.57 30.50
N GLU A 234 -5.31 0.52 29.77
CA GLU A 234 -5.38 -0.86 30.24
C GLU A 234 -4.43 -1.08 31.43
N SER A 235 -4.74 -2.08 32.26
CA SER A 235 -3.90 -2.49 33.39
C SER A 235 -3.42 -3.92 33.18
N ARG A 236 -2.21 -4.22 33.63
CA ARG A 236 -1.66 -5.58 33.66
C ARG A 236 -2.40 -6.41 34.72
N ASP A 237 -2.14 -7.71 34.71
CA ASP A 237 -2.73 -8.66 35.67
C ASP A 237 -2.40 -8.33 37.14
N ASP A 238 -1.31 -7.59 37.38
CA ASP A 238 -0.89 -7.09 38.69
C ASP A 238 -1.60 -5.80 39.14
N GLY A 239 -2.51 -5.26 38.31
CA GLY A 239 -3.24 -4.01 38.56
C GLY A 239 -2.46 -2.72 38.24
N VAL A 240 -1.20 -2.82 37.77
CA VAL A 240 -0.41 -1.67 37.35
C VAL A 240 -0.80 -1.28 35.93
N ARG A 241 -1.03 0.02 35.69
CA ARG A 241 -1.36 0.55 34.36
C ARG A 241 -0.18 0.44 33.41
N PHE A 242 -0.48 0.14 32.14
CA PHE A 242 0.52 0.25 31.08
C PHE A 242 1.00 1.70 30.97
N GLY A 243 2.32 1.88 30.93
CA GLY A 243 2.99 3.17 30.83
C GLY A 243 3.92 3.25 29.63
N ILE A 244 4.64 4.36 29.53
CA ILE A 244 5.59 4.58 28.43
C ILE A 244 6.74 3.54 28.46
N ASP A 245 7.18 3.13 29.64
CA ASP A 245 8.28 2.17 29.81
C ASP A 245 7.91 0.74 29.38
N ASP A 246 6.63 0.48 29.08
CA ASP A 246 6.16 -0.79 28.52
C ASP A 246 6.27 -0.87 27.00
N VAL A 247 6.42 0.27 26.32
CA VAL A 247 6.48 0.29 24.86
C VAL A 247 7.91 -0.06 24.44
N PRO A 248 8.10 -1.13 23.64
CA PRO A 248 9.43 -1.63 23.30
C PRO A 248 10.39 -0.58 22.75
N ILE A 249 9.92 0.32 21.88
CA ILE A 249 10.74 1.43 21.35
C ILE A 249 11.35 2.34 22.42
N PHE A 250 10.70 2.52 23.58
CA PHE A 250 11.22 3.37 24.67
C PHE A 250 12.11 2.59 25.65
N LYS A 251 12.05 1.25 25.63
CA LYS A 251 12.74 0.38 26.58
C LYS A 251 14.02 -0.24 26.01
N GLU A 252 13.98 -0.68 24.77
CA GLU A 252 14.96 -1.63 24.22
C GLU A 252 16.02 -0.97 23.33
N HIS A 253 15.82 0.28 22.90
CA HIS A 253 16.73 0.97 21.99
C HIS A 253 17.17 2.31 22.56
N ALA A 254 18.49 2.48 22.68
CA ALA A 254 19.08 3.77 22.95
C ALA A 254 18.89 4.68 21.74
N LEU A 255 18.71 5.98 22.00
CA LEU A 255 18.79 6.99 20.96
C LEU A 255 20.20 7.02 20.39
N GLU A 256 20.32 7.35 19.11
CA GLU A 256 21.62 7.55 18.45
C GLU A 256 22.52 8.53 19.22
N GLU A 257 23.80 8.20 19.30
CA GLU A 257 24.78 9.02 19.98
C GLU A 257 25.11 10.28 19.17
N THR A 258 25.52 11.35 19.86
CA THR A 258 25.88 12.63 19.23
C THR A 258 26.95 12.47 18.16
N GLU A 259 27.95 11.61 18.38
CA GLU A 259 29.02 11.35 17.42
C GLU A 259 28.49 10.73 16.11
N GLU A 260 27.50 9.84 16.22
CA GLU A 260 26.85 9.23 15.06
C GLU A 260 26.07 10.26 14.24
N LEU A 261 25.37 11.18 14.92
CA LEU A 261 24.63 12.27 14.26
C LEU A 261 25.56 13.26 13.54
N LEU A 262 26.77 13.50 14.06
CA LEU A 262 27.76 14.39 13.44
C LEU A 262 28.33 13.83 12.12
N THR A 263 28.27 12.51 11.93
CA THR A 263 28.74 11.84 10.70
C THR A 263 27.64 11.68 9.65
N ALA A 264 26.41 12.09 9.96
CA ALA A 264 25.28 11.92 9.06
C ALA A 264 25.48 12.70 7.75
N GLU A 265 25.45 11.99 6.63
CA GLU A 265 25.47 12.59 5.31
C GLU A 265 24.12 13.21 4.96
N TRP A 266 24.11 14.13 3.99
CA TRP A 266 22.88 14.68 3.43
C TRP A 266 21.94 13.55 2.96
N PRO A 267 20.61 13.65 3.22
CA PRO A 267 19.61 12.63 2.88
C PRO A 267 19.34 12.52 1.36
N LYS A 268 20.38 12.26 0.57
CA LYS A 268 20.25 11.91 -0.86
C LYS A 268 19.82 10.45 -1.05
N ARG A 269 20.01 9.61 -0.03
CA ARG A 269 19.56 8.22 0.04
C ARG A 269 18.55 8.06 1.18
N VAL A 270 17.89 6.91 1.26
CA VAL A 270 17.00 6.54 2.39
C VAL A 270 17.84 6.22 3.63
N THR A 271 18.71 7.14 4.05
CA THR A 271 19.44 7.04 5.31
C THR A 271 18.59 7.71 6.38
N ILE A 272 18.18 6.91 7.37
CA ILE A 272 17.23 7.30 8.44
C ILE A 272 17.72 8.57 9.15
N ARG A 273 19.02 8.65 9.44
CA ARG A 273 19.66 9.76 10.18
C ARG A 273 19.60 11.10 9.48
N GLY A 274 19.99 11.14 8.20
CA GLY A 274 19.99 12.37 7.41
C GLY A 274 18.58 12.94 7.27
N ARG A 275 17.58 12.07 7.13
CA ARG A 275 16.17 12.46 7.07
C ARG A 275 15.64 12.92 8.43
N ALA A 276 16.05 12.26 9.51
CA ALA A 276 15.69 12.64 10.87
C ALA A 276 16.19 14.05 11.21
N ILE A 277 17.45 14.35 10.90
CA ILE A 277 18.04 15.68 11.09
C ILE A 277 17.30 16.72 10.23
N LEU A 278 16.97 16.39 8.97
CA LEU A 278 16.21 17.28 8.10
C LEU A 278 14.79 17.52 8.62
N ALA A 279 14.11 16.50 9.15
CA ALA A 279 12.80 16.62 9.76
C ALA A 279 12.85 17.55 10.99
N VAL A 280 13.89 17.45 11.83
CA VAL A 280 14.10 18.39 12.94
C VAL A 280 14.22 19.82 12.43
N ALA A 281 15.01 20.06 11.38
CA ALA A 281 15.14 21.39 10.80
C ALA A 281 13.80 21.94 10.29
N CYS A 282 13.02 21.11 9.58
CA CYS A 282 11.68 21.49 9.11
C CYS A 282 10.77 21.87 10.28
N ARG A 283 10.75 21.05 11.33
CA ARG A 283 9.98 21.31 12.55
C ARG A 283 10.37 22.61 13.25
N LEU A 284 11.66 22.94 13.28
CA LEU A 284 12.18 24.18 13.86
C LEU A 284 11.92 25.42 12.98
N GLY A 285 11.25 25.25 11.83
CA GLY A 285 10.88 26.35 10.95
C GLY A 285 11.96 26.68 9.92
N ALA A 286 12.55 25.66 9.31
CA ALA A 286 13.48 25.83 8.21
C ALA A 286 12.90 26.74 7.10
N LEU A 287 13.80 27.48 6.45
CA LEU A 287 13.49 28.41 5.39
C LEU A 287 13.92 27.82 4.04
N ASP A 288 13.17 28.13 3.00
CA ASP A 288 13.59 27.88 1.63
C ASP A 288 14.69 28.86 1.22
N PHE A 289 15.78 28.35 0.65
CA PHE A 289 16.92 29.12 0.17
C PHE A 289 16.52 30.15 -0.88
N SER A 290 15.63 29.75 -1.79
CA SER A 290 15.32 30.57 -2.97
C SER A 290 14.41 31.76 -2.63
N THR A 291 13.47 31.56 -1.70
CA THR A 291 12.44 32.55 -1.35
C THR A 291 12.66 33.20 0.02
N GLY A 292 13.43 32.59 0.92
CA GLY A 292 13.58 33.00 2.32
C GLY A 292 12.31 32.78 3.16
N GLN A 293 11.27 32.15 2.60
CA GLN A 293 10.02 31.87 3.30
C GLN A 293 10.12 30.60 4.12
N ARG A 294 9.29 30.51 5.17
CA ARG A 294 9.17 29.28 5.97
C ARG A 294 8.60 28.17 5.11
N ILE A 295 9.20 26.99 5.23
CA ILE A 295 8.76 25.81 4.51
C ILE A 295 7.41 25.34 5.05
N ASP A 296 6.49 25.12 4.12
CA ASP A 296 5.15 24.57 4.32
C ASP A 296 4.80 23.56 3.22
N THR A 297 3.62 22.96 3.31
CA THR A 297 3.11 21.95 2.36
C THR A 297 2.99 22.45 0.92
N SER A 298 2.96 23.77 0.67
CA SER A 298 2.84 24.36 -0.66
C SER A 298 4.18 24.67 -1.33
N SER A 299 5.20 24.97 -0.52
CA SER A 299 6.52 25.39 -0.98
C SER A 299 7.53 24.24 -1.04
N ILE A 300 7.28 23.14 -0.32
CA ILE A 300 8.24 22.05 -0.10
C ILE A 300 8.71 21.32 -1.37
N GLU A 301 7.89 21.24 -2.42
CA GLU A 301 8.23 20.54 -3.67
C GLU A 301 9.39 21.20 -4.43
N ASN A 302 9.49 22.53 -4.35
CA ASN A 302 10.51 23.33 -5.05
C ASN A 302 11.56 23.90 -4.10
N ALA A 303 11.41 23.69 -2.78
CA ALA A 303 12.26 24.30 -1.77
C ALA A 303 13.64 23.63 -1.67
N THR A 304 14.69 24.46 -1.66
CA THR A 304 16.03 24.04 -1.23
C THR A 304 16.21 24.42 0.23
N ILE A 305 16.29 23.43 1.12
CA ILE A 305 16.23 23.65 2.57
C ILE A 305 17.59 24.14 3.10
N ILE A 306 17.61 25.26 3.82
CA ILE A 306 18.77 25.69 4.63
C ILE A 306 18.47 25.53 6.11
N MET A 307 19.42 24.98 6.87
CA MET A 307 19.48 25.19 8.31
C MET A 307 20.09 26.54 8.62
N SER A 308 19.28 27.52 9.01
CA SER A 308 19.79 28.75 9.61
C SER A 308 20.06 28.47 11.09
N THR A 309 21.32 28.24 11.45
CA THR A 309 21.76 28.30 12.85
C THR A 309 21.85 29.77 13.24
N ARG A 310 20.76 30.33 13.78
CA ARG A 310 20.81 31.57 14.57
C ARG A 310 20.63 31.23 16.04
#